data_AF-A0A0K1F2Y5-F1
#
_entry.id   AF-A0A0K1F2Y5-F1
#
_cell.length_a   1.000
_cell.length_b   1.000
_cell.length_c   1.000
_cell.angle_alpha   90.00
_cell.angle_beta   90.00
_cell.angle_gamma   90.00
#
_symmetry.space_group_name_H-M   'P 1'
#
loop_
_entity.id
_entity.type
_entity.pdbx_description
1 polymer ?
#
loop_
_entity_poly.entity_id
_entity_poly.type
_entity_poly.pdbx_seq_one_letter_code
_entity_poly.pdbx_strand_id
1 'polypeptide(L)'
;MGGSRTCGEGGNVLVRRRDERLARQPEQVRRALEALDEYPCPFQLRVLRRSRAYPEPGETFRLEPPCCPPLEGVVVNSHVDFKIDKGFIVVLVFAPGVSPEAALSMGVPPESLMIRPQTLTDLYWRRGYFERTGRVEVDRQAIGYGFYWESLPGRDRFEDEWRRPLPAEPRLLGDRGPATDIGVARMIAREAIIRGLCPWPPPGWAPPPPPPAATSEGPCALLDAQHPDALALAARAEGADPACLLNGYAWEAMLPELLERAGRPDLLRGLSTDPEAGALALSYRGRGASSRAAELASLLNALVASGEEVLALVRSGKVDWDE
;
A
#
# COMPACT_ATOMS: atom_id res chain seq x y z
N MET A 1 14.48 39.55 4.91
CA MET A 1 14.58 38.65 6.08
C MET A 1 13.20 38.49 6.68
N GLY A 2 12.73 37.25 6.82
CA GLY A 2 11.40 36.93 7.32
C GLY A 2 11.01 35.52 6.89
N GLY A 3 11.68 34.53 7.47
CA GLY A 3 11.45 33.12 7.20
C GLY A 3 10.12 32.64 7.75
N SER A 4 9.46 31.75 7.02
CA SER A 4 8.29 31.00 7.49
C SER A 4 8.62 29.51 7.56
N ARG A 5 9.05 29.13 8.77
CA ARG A 5 8.86 27.86 9.51
C ARG A 5 9.03 26.55 8.73
N THR A 6 10.15 25.89 9.06
CA THR A 6 10.52 24.50 8.80
C THR A 6 9.66 23.50 9.57
N CYS A 7 9.40 22.35 8.92
CA CYS A 7 9.28 20.97 9.43
C CYS A 7 8.60 20.77 10.79
N GLY A 8 7.39 20.21 10.77
CA GLY A 8 6.72 19.68 11.96
C GLY A 8 7.45 18.47 12.53
N GLU A 9 7.90 18.61 13.77
CA GLU A 9 8.47 17.60 14.64
C GLU A 9 7.37 16.63 15.11
N GLY A 10 7.51 15.33 14.83
CA GLY A 10 6.57 14.29 15.28
C GLY A 10 6.34 13.08 14.35
N GLY A 11 7.11 12.92 13.26
CA GLY A 11 6.90 11.85 12.28
C GLY A 11 7.51 10.49 12.62
N ASN A 12 6.90 9.41 12.10
CA ASN A 12 7.37 8.02 12.13
C ASN A 12 8.86 7.90 11.73
N VAL A 13 9.65 7.13 12.49
CA VAL A 13 11.08 6.89 12.25
C VAL A 13 11.38 6.40 10.83
N LEU A 14 10.51 5.56 10.25
CA LEU A 14 10.62 5.05 8.89
C LEU A 14 10.39 6.15 7.85
N VAL A 15 9.47 7.07 8.11
CA VAL A 15 9.19 8.23 7.24
C VAL A 15 10.37 9.19 7.28
N ARG A 16 10.86 9.54 8.47
CA ARG A 16 12.05 10.39 8.62
C ARG A 16 13.26 9.82 7.87
N ARG A 17 13.53 8.52 8.04
CA ARG A 17 14.63 7.84 7.31
C ARG A 17 14.42 7.86 5.79
N ARG A 18 13.18 7.68 5.32
CA ARG A 18 12.84 7.77 3.89
C ARG A 18 13.12 9.16 3.35
N ASP A 19 12.67 10.20 4.06
CA ASP A 19 12.80 11.59 3.62
C ASP A 19 14.25 12.06 3.63
N GLU A 20 15.01 11.72 4.68
CA GLU A 20 16.45 11.97 4.75
C GLU A 20 17.21 11.28 3.61
N ARG A 21 16.84 10.03 3.30
CA ARG A 21 17.46 9.28 2.20
C ARG A 21 17.09 9.86 0.84
N LEU A 22 15.86 10.33 0.66
CA LEU A 22 15.37 10.99 -0.55
C LEU A 22 16.06 12.34 -0.78
N ALA A 23 16.23 13.13 0.28
CA ALA A 23 16.88 14.44 0.21
C ALA A 23 18.35 14.36 -0.23
N ARG A 24 19.02 13.23 0.06
CA ARG A 24 20.40 12.96 -0.39
C ARG A 24 20.52 12.48 -1.83
N GLN A 25 19.40 12.18 -2.51
CA GLN A 25 19.45 11.67 -3.87
C GLN A 25 19.70 12.80 -4.89
N PRO A 26 20.41 12.52 -6.00
CA PRO A 26 20.49 13.43 -7.14
C PRO A 26 19.12 13.82 -7.67
N GLU A 27 19.01 15.01 -8.27
CA GLU A 27 17.74 15.53 -8.81
C GLU A 27 17.09 14.57 -9.81
N GLN A 28 17.88 13.92 -10.67
CA GLN A 28 17.40 12.91 -11.61
C GLN A 28 16.69 11.74 -10.91
N VAL A 29 17.28 11.23 -9.84
CA VAL A 29 16.71 10.13 -9.04
C VAL A 29 15.44 10.60 -8.33
N ARG A 30 15.43 11.82 -7.78
CA ARG A 30 14.24 12.39 -7.13
C ARG A 30 13.06 12.51 -8.09
N ARG A 31 13.27 13.04 -9.30
CA ARG A 31 12.23 13.11 -10.34
C ARG A 31 11.71 11.74 -10.75
N ALA A 32 12.58 10.74 -10.83
CA ALA A 32 12.18 9.35 -11.12
C ALA A 32 11.27 8.78 -10.02
N LEU A 33 11.60 9.06 -8.76
CA LEU A 33 10.79 8.63 -7.61
C LEU A 33 9.44 9.35 -7.52
N GLU A 34 9.39 10.64 -7.85
CA GLU A 34 8.14 11.41 -7.93
C GLU A 34 7.22 10.82 -9.00
N ALA A 35 7.75 10.50 -10.20
CA ALA A 35 6.96 9.91 -11.27
C ALA A 35 6.48 8.48 -10.96
N LEU A 36 7.28 7.68 -10.22
CA LEU A 36 6.85 6.38 -9.69
C LEU A 36 5.69 6.53 -8.71
N ASP A 37 5.73 7.56 -7.86
CA ASP A 37 4.69 7.82 -6.87
C ASP A 37 3.37 8.26 -7.54
N GLU A 38 3.42 8.89 -8.71
CA GLU A 38 2.23 9.21 -9.53
C GLU A 38 1.69 8.02 -10.36
N TYR A 39 2.56 7.14 -10.84
CA TYR A 39 2.21 6.03 -11.73
C TYR A 39 2.90 4.72 -11.33
N PRO A 40 2.34 3.94 -10.39
CA PRO A 40 2.95 2.69 -9.93
C PRO A 40 2.74 1.50 -10.88
N CYS A 41 1.69 1.52 -11.72
CA CYS A 41 1.31 0.40 -12.59
C CYS A 41 2.43 -0.14 -13.52
N PRO A 42 3.30 0.69 -14.14
CA PRO A 42 4.40 0.21 -14.97
C PRO A 42 5.41 -0.67 -14.23
N PHE A 43 5.39 -0.64 -12.89
CA PHE A 43 6.32 -1.37 -12.04
C PHE A 43 5.75 -2.64 -11.43
N GLN A 44 4.52 -3.00 -11.78
CA GLN A 44 3.88 -4.19 -11.25
C GLN A 44 4.71 -5.44 -11.55
N LEU A 45 4.79 -6.35 -10.57
CA LEU A 45 5.55 -7.59 -10.70
C LEU A 45 5.02 -8.43 -11.86
N ARG A 46 5.92 -9.12 -12.56
CA ARG A 46 5.53 -10.06 -13.61
C ARG A 46 4.88 -11.29 -12.97
N VAL A 47 3.82 -11.79 -13.60
CA VAL A 47 3.22 -13.08 -13.25
C VAL A 47 4.09 -14.19 -13.82
N LEU A 48 4.63 -15.04 -12.93
CA LEU A 48 5.48 -16.18 -13.23
C LEU A 48 4.67 -17.48 -13.27
N ARG A 49 4.24 -17.95 -12.10
CA ARG A 49 3.52 -19.22 -11.95
C ARG A 49 2.61 -19.17 -10.72
N ARG A 50 1.32 -19.43 -10.93
CA ARG A 50 0.32 -19.51 -9.85
C ARG A 50 0.51 -20.79 -9.03
N SER A 51 0.35 -20.68 -7.72
CA SER A 51 0.34 -21.82 -6.81
C SER A 51 -0.69 -21.64 -5.69
N ARG A 52 -1.37 -22.73 -5.32
CA ARG A 52 -2.32 -22.77 -4.20
C ARG A 52 -1.73 -23.38 -2.93
N ALA A 53 -0.51 -23.91 -2.99
CA ALA A 53 0.16 -24.37 -1.79
C ALA A 53 0.44 -23.17 -0.89
N TYR A 54 0.21 -23.31 0.41
CA TYR A 54 0.50 -22.25 1.37
C TYR A 54 2.03 -22.16 1.61
N PRO A 55 2.62 -20.95 1.69
CA PRO A 55 4.06 -20.80 1.88
C PRO A 55 4.52 -21.15 3.30
N GLU A 56 5.60 -21.93 3.40
CA GLU A 56 6.13 -22.41 4.69
C GLU A 56 7.52 -21.84 5.00
N PRO A 57 7.93 -21.75 6.28
CA PRO A 57 9.23 -21.20 6.65
C PRO A 57 10.37 -22.00 6.01
N GLY A 58 11.37 -21.26 5.55
CA GLY A 58 12.51 -21.78 4.80
C GLY A 58 12.25 -21.95 3.31
N GLU A 59 11.02 -21.86 2.81
CA GLU A 59 10.78 -21.87 1.36
C GLU A 59 11.39 -20.64 0.70
N THR A 60 12.14 -20.86 -0.38
CA THR A 60 12.65 -19.77 -1.22
C THR A 60 11.76 -19.53 -2.41
N PHE A 61 11.74 -18.28 -2.86
CA PHE A 61 10.94 -17.86 -4.01
C PHE A 61 11.69 -16.88 -4.90
N ARG A 62 11.26 -16.81 -6.15
CA ARG A 62 11.70 -15.85 -7.15
C ARG A 62 10.56 -14.90 -7.50
N LEU A 63 10.91 -13.66 -7.78
CA LEU A 63 10.03 -12.62 -8.31
C LEU A 63 10.75 -11.84 -9.42
N GLU A 64 9.97 -11.29 -10.35
CA GLU A 64 10.51 -10.51 -11.47
C GLU A 64 9.85 -9.13 -11.54
N PRO A 65 10.53 -8.10 -11.01
CA PRO A 65 10.16 -6.72 -11.26
C PRO A 65 10.51 -6.34 -12.70
N PRO A 66 9.75 -5.45 -13.35
CA PRO A 66 9.89 -5.19 -14.78
C PRO A 66 11.16 -4.43 -15.18
N CYS A 67 11.80 -3.74 -14.24
CA CYS A 67 12.96 -2.90 -14.52
C CYS A 67 14.21 -3.26 -13.71
N CYS A 68 14.25 -4.40 -13.03
CA CYS A 68 15.47 -4.89 -12.41
C CYS A 68 15.66 -6.38 -12.69
N PRO A 69 16.87 -6.93 -12.50
CA PRO A 69 17.08 -8.37 -12.61
C PRO A 69 16.15 -9.14 -11.67
N PRO A 70 15.87 -10.43 -11.96
CA PRO A 70 15.12 -11.29 -11.06
C PRO A 70 15.70 -11.27 -9.66
N LEU A 71 14.82 -11.26 -8.68
CA LEU A 71 15.17 -11.25 -7.26
C LEU A 71 14.81 -12.59 -6.64
N GLU A 72 15.52 -12.91 -5.56
CA GLU A 72 15.23 -14.07 -4.72
C GLU A 72 14.78 -13.61 -3.34
N GLY A 73 13.94 -14.42 -2.71
CA GLY A 73 13.46 -14.18 -1.36
C GLY A 73 13.29 -15.48 -0.59
N VAL A 74 13.07 -15.34 0.71
CA VAL A 74 12.83 -16.45 1.62
C VAL A 74 11.67 -16.15 2.55
N VAL A 75 10.85 -17.15 2.79
CA VAL A 75 9.81 -17.12 3.83
C VAL A 75 10.49 -17.36 5.18
N VAL A 76 10.47 -16.35 6.05
CA VAL A 76 11.11 -16.40 7.36
C VAL A 76 10.15 -16.90 8.43
N ASN A 77 8.88 -16.52 8.32
CA ASN A 77 7.82 -17.01 9.20
C ASN A 77 6.49 -17.07 8.42
N SER A 78 5.57 -17.91 8.84
CA SER A 78 4.24 -18.07 8.25
C SER A 78 3.20 -18.33 9.35
N HIS A 79 1.92 -18.37 8.99
CA HIS A 79 0.82 -18.58 9.95
C HIS A 79 0.82 -17.54 11.09
N VAL A 80 1.23 -16.30 10.78
CA VAL A 80 1.23 -15.21 11.75
C VAL A 80 -0.16 -14.59 11.80
N ASP A 81 -0.80 -14.65 12.96
CA ASP A 81 -2.14 -14.08 13.16
C ASP A 81 -2.07 -12.69 13.77
N PHE A 82 -2.73 -11.74 13.12
CA PHE A 82 -2.96 -10.40 13.66
C PHE A 82 -4.41 -10.26 14.14
N LYS A 83 -4.70 -9.20 14.89
CA LYS A 83 -6.09 -8.88 15.29
C LYS A 83 -7.01 -8.56 14.11
N ILE A 84 -6.44 -8.19 12.97
CA ILE A 84 -7.16 -7.75 11.77
C ILE A 84 -7.46 -8.95 10.87
N ASP A 85 -6.53 -9.88 10.73
CA ASP A 85 -6.68 -11.07 9.89
C ASP A 85 -5.65 -12.15 10.27
N LYS A 86 -5.75 -13.34 9.69
CA LYS A 86 -4.93 -14.52 10.00
C LYS A 86 -4.06 -14.95 8.83
N GLY A 87 -3.04 -15.74 9.13
CA GLY A 87 -2.24 -16.40 8.09
C GLY A 87 -1.31 -15.46 7.32
N PHE A 88 -0.75 -14.45 7.99
CA PHE A 88 0.29 -13.61 7.42
C PHE A 88 1.64 -14.32 7.35
N ILE A 89 2.45 -13.86 6.40
CA ILE A 89 3.71 -14.46 6.00
C ILE A 89 4.79 -13.39 6.07
N VAL A 90 5.86 -13.63 6.82
CA VAL A 90 7.01 -12.73 6.89
C VAL A 90 8.05 -13.20 5.88
N VAL A 91 8.46 -12.29 5.01
CA VAL A 91 9.46 -12.57 3.97
C VAL A 91 10.62 -11.59 3.99
N LEU A 92 11.75 -12.07 3.49
CA LEU A 92 12.88 -11.24 3.08
C LEU A 92 13.04 -11.33 1.57
N VAL A 93 13.35 -10.19 0.94
CA VAL A 93 13.62 -10.10 -0.49
C VAL A 93 15.01 -9.51 -0.67
N PHE A 94 15.88 -10.23 -1.36
CA PHE A 94 17.29 -9.92 -1.50
C PHE A 94 17.59 -9.11 -2.76
N ALA A 95 18.68 -8.35 -2.71
CA ALA A 95 19.19 -7.60 -3.85
C ALA A 95 19.63 -8.56 -4.98
N PRO A 96 19.70 -8.10 -6.24
CA PRO A 96 20.16 -8.92 -7.35
C PRO A 96 21.50 -9.60 -7.08
N GLY A 97 21.59 -10.91 -7.37
CA GLY A 97 22.81 -11.70 -7.19
C GLY A 97 23.11 -12.14 -5.75
N VAL A 98 22.27 -11.77 -4.77
CA VAL A 98 22.38 -12.24 -3.39
C VAL A 98 21.53 -13.49 -3.22
N SER A 99 22.18 -14.63 -2.94
CA SER A 99 21.49 -15.88 -2.61
C SER A 99 20.94 -15.85 -1.18
N PRO A 100 19.70 -16.31 -0.93
CA PRO A 100 19.15 -16.45 0.42
C PRO A 100 20.03 -17.26 1.37
N GLU A 101 20.61 -18.37 0.90
CA GLU A 101 21.46 -19.25 1.72
C GLU A 101 22.73 -18.52 2.19
N ALA A 102 23.42 -17.86 1.26
CA ALA A 102 24.61 -17.08 1.57
C ALA A 102 24.28 -15.91 2.51
N ALA A 103 23.19 -15.19 2.27
CA ALA A 103 22.78 -14.09 3.13
C ALA A 103 22.43 -14.57 4.54
N LEU A 104 21.68 -15.66 4.69
CA LEU A 104 21.30 -16.22 5.99
C LEU A 104 22.52 -16.70 6.80
N SER A 105 23.50 -17.35 6.17
CA SER A 105 24.74 -17.78 6.85
C SER A 105 25.59 -16.62 7.38
N MET A 106 25.51 -15.45 6.76
CA MET A 106 26.14 -14.21 7.25
C MET A 106 25.24 -13.43 8.22
N GLY A 107 24.11 -14.01 8.61
CA GLY A 107 23.10 -13.37 9.42
C GLY A 107 22.49 -12.15 8.73
N VAL A 108 22.18 -12.19 7.44
CA VAL A 108 21.43 -11.16 6.69
C VAL A 108 21.92 -9.71 6.93
N PRO A 109 23.02 -9.31 6.28
CA PRO A 109 23.44 -7.91 6.27
C PRO A 109 22.32 -7.00 5.73
N PRO A 110 22.00 -5.86 6.36
CA PRO A 110 20.90 -5.00 5.90
C PRO A 110 20.98 -4.58 4.42
N GLU A 111 22.19 -4.35 3.91
CA GLU A 111 22.49 -4.01 2.52
C GLU A 111 22.19 -5.14 1.52
N SER A 112 22.14 -6.40 1.99
CA SER A 112 21.85 -7.56 1.16
C SER A 112 20.37 -7.64 0.79
N LEU A 113 19.50 -6.91 1.48
CA LEU A 113 18.07 -6.84 1.20
C LEU A 113 17.78 -5.81 0.09
N MET A 114 16.85 -6.16 -0.79
CA MET A 114 16.27 -5.21 -1.74
C MET A 114 15.23 -4.32 -1.05
N ILE A 115 14.39 -4.91 -0.20
CA ILE A 115 13.40 -4.17 0.59
C ILE A 115 13.47 -4.65 2.04
N ARG A 116 13.05 -3.78 2.96
CA ARG A 116 12.94 -4.11 4.40
C ARG A 116 12.06 -5.35 4.60
N PRO A 117 12.17 -6.07 5.73
CA PRO A 117 11.29 -7.21 6.02
C PRO A 117 9.82 -6.85 5.78
N GLN A 118 9.11 -7.72 5.04
CA GLN A 118 7.72 -7.50 4.67
C GLN A 118 6.82 -8.54 5.30
N THR A 119 5.64 -8.10 5.68
CA THR A 119 4.51 -8.98 6.01
C THR A 119 3.61 -9.04 4.79
N LEU A 120 3.25 -10.23 4.33
CA LEU A 120 2.47 -10.49 3.12
C LEU A 120 1.37 -11.51 3.41
N THR A 121 0.48 -11.73 2.44
CA THR A 121 -0.48 -12.84 2.41
C THR A 121 -0.05 -13.89 1.37
N ASP A 122 -0.73 -15.04 1.33
CA ASP A 122 -0.49 -16.09 0.33
C ASP A 122 -0.91 -15.67 -1.11
N LEU A 123 -1.59 -14.52 -1.25
CA LEU A 123 -2.05 -13.97 -2.52
C LEU A 123 -0.92 -13.81 -3.55
N TYR A 124 0.30 -13.53 -3.12
CA TYR A 124 1.46 -13.40 -4.01
C TYR A 124 1.77 -14.69 -4.77
N TRP A 125 1.64 -15.85 -4.11
CA TRP A 125 1.80 -17.16 -4.74
C TRP A 125 0.56 -17.55 -5.54
N ARG A 126 -0.65 -17.26 -5.02
CA ARG A 126 -1.91 -17.56 -5.71
C ARG A 126 -2.08 -16.80 -7.03
N ARG A 127 -1.70 -15.52 -7.05
CA ARG A 127 -1.68 -14.67 -8.26
C ARG A 127 -0.48 -14.96 -9.15
N GLY A 128 0.55 -15.59 -8.61
CA GLY A 128 1.72 -16.08 -9.33
C GLY A 128 2.84 -15.07 -9.48
N TYR A 129 2.86 -14.02 -8.66
CA TYR A 129 3.97 -13.07 -8.60
C TYR A 129 5.21 -13.71 -7.99
N PHE A 130 5.04 -14.62 -7.02
CA PHE A 130 6.13 -15.35 -6.37
C PHE A 130 6.11 -16.81 -6.81
N GLU A 131 7.20 -17.26 -7.43
CA GLU A 131 7.40 -18.65 -7.81
C GLU A 131 8.32 -19.35 -6.81
N ARG A 132 7.92 -20.51 -6.30
CA ARG A 132 8.79 -21.33 -5.42
C ARG A 132 10.00 -21.85 -6.18
N THR A 133 11.18 -21.74 -5.59
CA THR A 133 12.44 -22.18 -6.20
C THR A 133 13.16 -23.27 -5.40
N GLY A 134 12.97 -23.33 -4.08
CA GLY A 134 13.67 -24.29 -3.24
C GLY A 134 13.40 -24.10 -1.75
N ARG A 135 14.37 -24.52 -0.93
CA ARG A 135 14.29 -24.44 0.53
C ARG A 135 15.67 -24.18 1.14
N VAL A 136 15.71 -23.41 2.21
CA VAL A 136 16.89 -23.11 3.02
C VAL A 136 16.55 -23.23 4.50
N GLU A 137 17.56 -23.42 5.33
CA GLU A 137 17.40 -23.39 6.79
C GLU A 137 17.27 -21.95 7.26
N VAL A 138 16.30 -21.69 8.14
CA VAL A 138 16.01 -20.36 8.67
C VAL A 138 15.97 -20.43 10.19
N ASP A 139 16.90 -19.71 10.82
CA ASP A 139 16.80 -19.38 12.24
C ASP A 139 16.28 -17.95 12.41
N ARG A 140 15.00 -17.87 12.76
CA ARG A 140 14.28 -16.62 12.98
C ARG A 140 14.90 -15.74 14.06
N GLN A 141 15.44 -16.34 15.13
CA GLN A 141 16.04 -15.58 16.24
C GLN A 141 17.39 -14.99 15.81
N ALA A 142 18.17 -15.71 15.02
CA ALA A 142 19.46 -15.25 14.51
C ALA A 142 19.34 -14.09 13.50
N ILE A 143 18.23 -13.98 12.76
CA ILE A 143 18.03 -12.91 11.77
C ILE A 143 17.84 -11.54 12.45
N GLY A 144 17.20 -11.49 13.62
CA GLY A 144 17.04 -10.24 14.39
C GLY A 144 16.21 -9.16 13.70
N TYR A 145 15.12 -9.56 13.03
CA TYR A 145 14.15 -8.61 12.46
C TYR A 145 13.07 -8.22 13.47
N GLY A 146 12.39 -7.11 13.19
CA GLY A 146 11.20 -6.67 13.91
C GLY A 146 10.50 -5.56 13.14
N PHE A 147 9.40 -5.05 13.69
CA PHE A 147 8.53 -4.09 13.03
C PHE A 147 8.32 -2.85 13.89
N TYR A 148 8.26 -1.70 13.23
CA TYR A 148 7.90 -0.45 13.89
C TYR A 148 6.38 -0.32 13.96
N TRP A 149 5.84 -0.01 15.14
CA TRP A 149 4.42 0.32 15.30
C TRP A 149 4.25 1.79 15.65
N GLU A 150 3.48 2.52 14.84
CA GLU A 150 2.98 3.83 15.20
C GLU A 150 1.94 3.68 16.33
N SER A 151 2.38 3.78 17.58
CA SER A 151 1.45 3.97 18.70
C SER A 151 1.79 5.25 19.44
N LEU A 152 0.94 6.27 19.18
CA LEU A 152 0.86 7.58 19.84
C LEU A 152 2.16 8.43 19.75
N PRO A 153 2.03 9.76 19.58
CA PRO A 153 3.19 10.64 19.48
C PRO A 153 4.14 10.48 20.67
N GLY A 154 5.43 10.24 20.39
CA GLY A 154 6.51 10.33 21.38
C GLY A 154 7.04 9.02 21.97
N ARG A 155 6.67 7.84 21.45
CA ARG A 155 7.34 6.57 21.79
C ARG A 155 7.58 5.70 20.56
N ASP A 156 8.83 5.61 20.13
CA ASP A 156 9.26 4.58 19.18
C ASP A 156 9.06 3.21 19.86
N ARG A 157 8.12 2.40 19.35
CA ARG A 157 7.86 1.06 19.86
C ARG A 157 8.18 0.03 18.76
N PHE A 158 9.13 -0.83 19.07
CA PHE A 158 9.52 -1.95 18.21
C PHE A 158 8.89 -3.23 18.73
N GLU A 159 8.42 -4.06 17.82
CA GLU A 159 7.76 -5.32 18.16
C GLU A 159 8.21 -6.45 17.23
N ASP A 160 8.08 -7.69 17.69
CA ASP A 160 8.17 -8.85 16.81
C ASP A 160 6.86 -9.11 16.05
N GLU A 161 6.84 -10.13 15.20
CA GLU A 161 5.66 -10.48 14.40
C GLU A 161 4.43 -10.90 15.24
N TRP A 162 4.58 -11.16 16.54
CA TRP A 162 3.47 -11.44 17.45
C TRP A 162 3.12 -10.25 18.36
N ARG A 163 3.59 -9.04 18.01
CA ARG A 163 3.36 -7.80 18.75
C ARG A 163 3.97 -7.80 20.15
N ARG A 164 4.96 -8.65 20.40
CA ARG A 164 5.70 -8.61 21.66
C ARG A 164 6.74 -7.50 21.57
N PRO A 165 6.82 -6.61 22.58
CA PRO A 165 7.74 -5.48 22.54
C PRO A 165 9.18 -5.98 22.52
N LEU A 166 9.98 -5.37 21.66
CA LEU A 166 11.43 -5.57 21.61
C LEU A 166 12.12 -4.55 22.54
N PRO A 167 13.20 -4.94 23.22
CA PRO A 167 13.90 -4.07 24.18
C PRO A 167 14.66 -2.92 23.51
N ALA A 168 14.95 -3.03 22.22
CA ALA A 168 15.69 -2.06 21.42
C ALA A 168 15.26 -2.16 19.94
N GLU A 169 15.75 -1.23 19.13
CA GLU A 169 15.53 -1.26 17.68
C GLU A 169 16.13 -2.55 17.07
N PRO A 170 15.33 -3.34 16.32
CA PRO A 170 15.84 -4.53 15.63
C PRO A 170 16.82 -4.13 14.53
N ARG A 171 17.81 -4.98 14.28
CA ARG A 171 18.79 -4.75 13.22
C ARG A 171 18.13 -4.66 11.84
N LEU A 172 17.12 -5.49 11.60
CA LEU A 172 16.30 -5.43 10.39
C LEU A 172 14.91 -4.91 10.74
N LEU A 173 14.70 -3.62 10.51
CA LEU A 173 13.43 -2.97 10.83
C LEU A 173 12.49 -2.96 9.61
N GLY A 174 11.37 -3.64 9.72
CA GLY A 174 10.25 -3.62 8.78
C GLY A 174 9.18 -2.59 9.14
N ASP A 175 8.26 -2.38 8.21
CA ASP A 175 7.04 -1.59 8.46
C ASP A 175 5.91 -2.52 8.95
N ARG A 176 5.05 -2.03 9.83
CA ARG A 176 3.95 -2.84 10.36
C ARG A 176 2.73 -2.71 9.47
N GLY A 177 2.41 -3.82 8.80
CA GLY A 177 1.20 -3.97 8.00
C GLY A 177 1.44 -4.94 6.86
N PRO A 178 0.41 -5.67 6.40
CA PRO A 178 0.56 -6.44 5.18
C PRO A 178 0.78 -5.51 4.00
N ALA A 179 1.83 -5.74 3.23
CA ALA A 179 2.04 -5.03 1.99
C ALA A 179 1.13 -5.61 0.89
N THR A 180 0.60 -4.73 0.04
CA THR A 180 -0.13 -5.11 -1.19
C THR A 180 0.86 -5.42 -2.32
N ASP A 181 0.41 -6.14 -3.34
CA ASP A 181 1.24 -6.47 -4.50
C ASP A 181 1.78 -5.21 -5.19
N ILE A 182 0.93 -4.17 -5.32
CA ILE A 182 1.31 -2.82 -5.76
C ILE A 182 2.34 -2.19 -4.81
N GLY A 183 2.14 -2.31 -3.49
CA GLY A 183 3.05 -1.78 -2.48
C GLY A 183 4.46 -2.39 -2.58
N VAL A 184 4.55 -3.72 -2.68
CA VAL A 184 5.83 -4.44 -2.85
C VAL A 184 6.50 -4.05 -4.16
N ALA A 185 5.75 -4.01 -5.26
CA ALA A 185 6.24 -3.56 -6.56
C ALA A 185 6.83 -2.14 -6.48
N ARG A 186 6.11 -1.20 -5.86
CA ARG A 186 6.55 0.19 -5.65
C ARG A 186 7.79 0.28 -4.78
N MET A 187 7.86 -0.48 -3.68
CA MET A 187 9.04 -0.50 -2.81
C MET A 187 10.29 -1.00 -3.54
N ILE A 188 10.15 -2.08 -4.32
CA ILE A 188 11.25 -2.62 -5.11
C ILE A 188 11.66 -1.63 -6.21
N ALA A 189 10.72 -1.04 -6.93
CA ALA A 189 11.00 -0.05 -7.97
C ALA A 189 11.74 1.18 -7.41
N ARG A 190 11.28 1.72 -6.29
CA ARG A 190 11.93 2.84 -5.60
C ARG A 190 13.37 2.48 -5.23
N GLU A 191 13.59 1.30 -4.67
CA GLU A 191 14.96 0.86 -4.35
C GLU A 191 15.81 0.66 -5.61
N ALA A 192 15.25 0.06 -6.65
CA ALA A 192 15.96 -0.19 -7.92
C ALA A 192 16.40 1.12 -8.59
N ILE A 193 15.56 2.15 -8.55
CA ILE A 193 15.88 3.50 -9.04
C ILE A 193 17.01 4.11 -8.20
N ILE A 194 16.92 4.05 -6.87
CA ILE A 194 17.95 4.60 -5.97
C ILE A 194 19.31 3.89 -6.18
N ARG A 195 19.31 2.58 -6.43
CA ARG A 195 20.52 1.79 -6.68
C ARG A 195 21.01 1.87 -8.13
N GLY A 196 20.31 2.58 -9.02
CA GLY A 196 20.64 2.65 -10.44
C GLY A 196 20.46 1.32 -11.19
N LEU A 197 19.73 0.36 -10.61
CA LEU A 197 19.41 -0.92 -11.22
C LEU A 197 18.27 -0.81 -12.25
N CYS A 198 17.41 0.19 -12.06
CA CYS A 198 16.27 0.46 -12.91
C CYS A 198 16.54 1.72 -13.74
N PRO A 199 16.66 1.60 -15.08
CA PRO A 199 16.69 2.77 -15.94
C PRO A 199 15.36 3.51 -15.84
N TRP A 200 15.40 4.80 -15.48
CA TRP A 200 14.24 5.68 -15.54
C TRP A 200 14.45 6.78 -16.59
N PRO A 201 13.51 6.96 -17.53
CA PRO A 201 12.33 6.11 -17.76
C PRO A 201 12.70 4.71 -18.29
N PRO A 202 11.87 3.67 -18.06
CA PRO A 202 12.12 2.32 -18.57
C PRO A 202 12.21 2.33 -20.11
N PRO A 203 13.03 1.48 -20.73
CA PRO A 203 13.06 1.34 -22.18
C PRO A 203 11.66 1.03 -22.73
N GLY A 204 11.19 1.82 -23.69
CA GLY A 204 9.83 1.70 -24.25
C GLY A 204 8.73 2.35 -23.42
N TRP A 205 9.05 2.94 -22.26
CA TRP A 205 8.14 3.83 -21.55
C TRP A 205 8.07 5.16 -22.32
N ALA A 206 6.93 5.39 -22.96
CA ALA A 206 6.52 6.73 -23.28
C ALA A 206 5.81 7.29 -22.05
N PRO A 207 6.10 8.53 -21.61
CA PRO A 207 5.20 9.18 -20.67
C PRO A 207 3.80 9.12 -21.28
N PRO A 208 2.75 8.81 -20.50
CA PRO A 208 1.40 9.02 -21.00
C PRO A 208 1.36 10.43 -21.61
N PRO A 209 0.69 10.63 -22.77
CA PRO A 209 0.67 11.93 -23.41
C PRO A 209 0.32 12.96 -22.33
N PRO A 210 1.07 14.09 -22.26
CA PRO A 210 0.84 15.06 -21.21
C PRO A 210 -0.66 15.31 -21.17
N PRO A 211 -1.32 15.19 -20.01
CA PRO A 211 -2.71 15.60 -19.93
C PRO A 211 -2.76 17.01 -20.53
N PRO A 212 -3.73 17.28 -21.42
CA PRO A 212 -3.78 18.55 -22.15
C PRO A 212 -3.54 19.69 -21.16
N ALA A 213 -2.43 20.41 -21.34
CA ALA A 213 -1.82 21.36 -20.40
C ALA A 213 -2.61 21.50 -19.08
N ALA A 214 -2.28 20.68 -18.08
CA ALA A 214 -2.85 20.80 -16.74
C ALA A 214 -2.38 22.11 -16.12
N THR A 215 -3.22 23.13 -16.24
CA THR A 215 -3.35 24.14 -15.20
C THR A 215 -4.00 23.42 -14.01
N SER A 216 -3.19 23.10 -12.99
CA SER A 216 -3.58 22.47 -11.71
C SER A 216 -4.26 21.09 -11.80
N GLU A 217 -4.09 20.33 -10.72
CA GLU A 217 -4.78 19.08 -10.33
C GLU A 217 -6.00 18.71 -11.18
N GLY A 218 -5.98 17.49 -11.74
CA GLY A 218 -7.20 16.90 -12.26
C GLY A 218 -8.27 16.93 -11.16
N PRO A 219 -9.45 17.48 -11.39
CA PRO A 219 -10.45 17.68 -10.36
C PRO A 219 -10.82 16.35 -9.71
N CYS A 220 -10.54 16.29 -8.40
CA CYS A 220 -10.72 15.16 -7.52
C CYS A 220 -11.93 15.44 -6.61
N ALA A 221 -12.75 14.42 -6.38
CA ALA A 221 -13.69 14.43 -5.27
C ALA A 221 -13.05 13.63 -4.13
N LEU A 222 -13.01 14.22 -2.93
CA LEU A 222 -12.53 13.54 -1.74
C LEU A 222 -13.71 13.38 -0.78
N LEU A 223 -13.99 12.16 -0.40
CA LEU A 223 -14.85 11.87 0.74
C LEU A 223 -13.94 11.65 1.96
N ASP A 224 -13.90 12.63 2.85
CA ASP A 224 -13.21 12.51 4.13
C ASP A 224 -14.14 11.78 5.14
N ALA A 225 -13.84 10.50 5.41
CA ALA A 225 -14.62 9.70 6.34
C ALA A 225 -14.42 10.14 7.80
N GLN A 226 -13.44 11.00 8.08
CA GLN A 226 -13.20 11.60 9.38
C GLN A 226 -13.90 12.96 9.56
N HIS A 227 -14.55 13.47 8.51
CA HIS A 227 -15.34 14.70 8.63
C HIS A 227 -16.46 14.50 9.67
N PRO A 228 -16.77 15.50 10.53
CA PRO A 228 -17.77 15.37 11.60
C PRO A 228 -19.13 14.83 11.15
N ASP A 229 -19.62 15.27 9.99
CA ASP A 229 -20.90 14.80 9.43
C ASP A 229 -20.83 13.34 8.94
N ALA A 230 -19.68 12.93 8.39
CA ALA A 230 -19.44 11.55 7.97
C ALA A 230 -19.31 10.62 9.18
N LEU A 231 -18.65 11.06 10.25
CA LEU A 231 -18.58 10.35 11.53
C LEU A 231 -19.95 10.23 12.20
N ALA A 232 -20.78 11.28 12.15
CA ALA A 232 -22.14 11.23 12.66
C ALA A 232 -23.01 10.24 11.89
N LEU A 233 -22.85 10.17 10.56
CA LEU A 233 -23.49 9.15 9.73
C LEU A 233 -22.95 7.74 10.03
N ALA A 234 -21.64 7.60 10.22
CA ALA A 234 -20.99 6.34 10.60
C ALA A 234 -21.58 5.77 11.89
N ALA A 235 -21.71 6.59 12.93
CA ALA A 235 -22.31 6.17 14.20
C ALA A 235 -23.78 5.74 14.05
N ARG A 236 -24.55 6.39 13.16
CA ARG A 236 -25.93 5.98 12.85
C ARG A 236 -25.99 4.64 12.11
N ALA A 237 -25.03 4.39 11.22
CA ALA A 237 -24.95 3.14 10.46
C ALA A 237 -24.51 1.97 11.33
N GLU A 238 -23.52 2.17 12.21
CA GLU A 238 -23.09 1.19 13.22
C GLU A 238 -24.26 0.83 14.16
N GLY A 239 -25.11 1.81 14.51
CA GLY A 239 -26.34 1.56 15.25
C GLY A 239 -27.40 0.74 14.49
N ALA A 240 -27.34 0.69 13.16
CA ALA A 240 -28.24 -0.10 12.32
C ALA A 240 -27.68 -1.49 11.99
N ASP A 241 -26.37 -1.59 11.81
CA ASP A 241 -25.60 -2.82 11.64
C ASP A 241 -24.23 -2.66 12.35
N PRO A 242 -24.01 -3.33 13.50
CA PRO A 242 -22.77 -3.23 14.25
C PRO A 242 -21.51 -3.72 13.51
N ALA A 243 -21.68 -4.46 12.41
CA ALA A 243 -20.57 -4.87 11.55
C ALA A 243 -20.19 -3.79 10.51
N CYS A 244 -21.02 -2.76 10.32
CA CYS A 244 -20.80 -1.71 9.34
C CYS A 244 -19.81 -0.65 9.86
N LEU A 245 -18.57 -0.72 9.37
CA LEU A 245 -17.57 0.33 9.54
C LEU A 245 -17.53 1.21 8.29
N LEU A 246 -18.14 2.41 8.37
CA LEU A 246 -18.24 3.37 7.27
C LEU A 246 -16.89 4.08 6.93
N ASN A 247 -15.87 3.29 6.61
CA ASN A 247 -14.55 3.72 6.17
C ASN A 247 -14.49 3.91 4.63
N GLY A 248 -13.36 4.35 4.09
CA GLY A 248 -13.22 4.58 2.65
C GLY A 248 -13.46 3.35 1.77
N TYR A 249 -13.13 2.15 2.25
CA TYR A 249 -13.40 0.88 1.56
C TYR A 249 -14.90 0.57 1.52
N ALA A 250 -15.61 0.77 2.64
CA ALA A 250 -17.05 0.65 2.72
C ALA A 250 -17.76 1.63 1.77
N TRP A 251 -17.28 2.87 1.70
CA TRP A 251 -17.78 3.85 0.75
C TRP A 251 -17.52 3.46 -0.71
N GLU A 252 -16.36 2.90 -1.03
CA GLU A 252 -16.05 2.38 -2.36
C GLU A 252 -17.00 1.24 -2.75
N ALA A 253 -17.21 0.27 -1.86
CA ALA A 253 -18.09 -0.87 -2.09
C ALA A 253 -19.57 -0.45 -2.32
N MET A 254 -20.04 0.56 -1.59
CA MET A 254 -21.41 1.08 -1.75
C MET A 254 -21.59 1.99 -2.97
N LEU A 255 -20.52 2.59 -3.48
CA LEU A 255 -20.59 3.66 -4.47
C LEU A 255 -21.39 3.29 -5.72
N PRO A 256 -21.26 2.07 -6.32
CA PRO A 256 -22.04 1.70 -7.50
C PRO A 256 -23.55 1.71 -7.25
N GLU A 257 -24.00 1.13 -6.13
CA GLU A 257 -25.41 1.03 -5.78
C GLU A 257 -25.99 2.39 -5.36
N LEU A 258 -25.21 3.22 -4.66
CA LEU A 258 -25.60 4.59 -4.33
C LEU A 258 -25.79 5.45 -5.59
N LEU A 259 -24.91 5.30 -6.58
CA LEU A 259 -25.03 6.00 -7.86
C LEU A 259 -26.19 5.49 -8.72
N GLU A 260 -26.47 4.19 -8.68
CA GLU A 260 -27.64 3.61 -9.35
C GLU A 260 -28.95 4.19 -8.76
N ARG A 261 -29.06 4.25 -7.43
CA ARG A 261 -30.22 4.83 -6.72
C ARG A 261 -30.37 6.33 -6.95
N ALA A 262 -29.26 7.04 -7.07
CA ALA A 262 -29.26 8.45 -7.43
C ALA A 262 -29.56 8.69 -8.93
N GLY A 263 -29.79 7.64 -9.72
CA GLY A 263 -30.07 7.71 -11.15
C GLY A 263 -28.88 8.15 -12.00
N ARG A 264 -27.65 8.01 -11.48
CA ARG A 264 -26.40 8.48 -12.08
C ARG A 264 -25.31 7.40 -12.21
N PRO A 265 -25.62 6.20 -12.73
CA PRO A 265 -24.59 5.18 -12.96
C PRO A 265 -23.57 5.57 -14.04
N ASP A 266 -23.89 6.56 -14.88
CA ASP A 266 -22.96 7.13 -15.86
C ASP A 266 -21.69 7.70 -15.21
N LEU A 267 -21.79 8.13 -13.95
CA LEU A 267 -20.65 8.62 -13.18
C LEU A 267 -19.64 7.52 -12.86
N LEU A 268 -19.98 6.23 -12.90
CA LEU A 268 -18.98 5.16 -12.73
C LEU A 268 -18.01 5.07 -13.93
N ARG A 269 -18.41 5.56 -15.10
CA ARG A 269 -17.61 5.39 -16.32
C ARG A 269 -16.32 6.22 -16.27
N GLY A 270 -15.19 5.52 -16.18
CA GLY A 270 -13.86 6.13 -16.16
C GLY A 270 -13.53 6.83 -14.84
N LEU A 271 -14.23 6.45 -13.77
CA LEU A 271 -13.92 6.79 -12.39
C LEU A 271 -12.78 5.89 -11.90
N SER A 272 -11.78 6.49 -11.26
CA SER A 272 -10.76 5.77 -10.49
C SER A 272 -10.95 6.09 -9.02
N THR A 273 -10.91 5.06 -8.19
CA THR A 273 -11.07 5.13 -6.74
C THR A 273 -9.74 4.79 -6.06
N ASP A 274 -9.50 5.40 -4.90
CA ASP A 274 -8.37 5.11 -4.02
C ASP A 274 -8.87 5.17 -2.57
N PRO A 275 -9.38 4.03 -2.04
CA PRO A 275 -9.94 3.93 -0.70
C PRO A 275 -8.85 3.76 0.36
N GLU A 276 -9.04 4.45 1.47
CA GLU A 276 -8.23 4.36 2.68
C GLU A 276 -9.16 4.29 3.90
N ALA A 277 -8.66 3.81 5.04
CA ALA A 277 -9.48 3.70 6.25
C ALA A 277 -10.13 5.03 6.68
N GLY A 278 -9.49 6.17 6.36
CA GLY A 278 -9.98 7.51 6.70
C GLY A 278 -10.60 8.30 5.55
N ALA A 279 -10.52 7.84 4.30
CA ALA A 279 -10.97 8.64 3.16
C ALA A 279 -11.22 7.78 1.90
N LEU A 280 -12.01 8.30 0.98
CA LEU A 280 -12.15 7.78 -0.37
C LEU A 280 -11.83 8.88 -1.37
N ALA A 281 -10.72 8.74 -2.09
CA ALA A 281 -10.35 9.64 -3.17
C ALA A 281 -10.90 9.15 -4.52
N LEU A 282 -11.48 10.07 -5.29
CA LEU A 282 -12.24 9.79 -6.50
C LEU A 282 -11.77 10.72 -7.62
N SER A 283 -11.29 10.15 -8.72
CA SER A 283 -10.74 10.94 -9.82
C SER A 283 -11.27 10.52 -11.18
N TYR A 284 -11.45 11.52 -12.05
CA TYR A 284 -11.79 11.32 -13.46
C TYR A 284 -10.65 11.80 -14.34
N ARG A 285 -10.44 11.11 -15.47
CA ARG A 285 -9.51 11.55 -16.52
C ARG A 285 -10.27 11.88 -17.81
N GLY A 286 -9.72 12.82 -18.59
CA GLY A 286 -10.22 13.18 -19.92
C GLY A 286 -11.30 14.27 -19.93
N ARG A 287 -11.94 14.45 -21.09
CA ARG A 287 -12.91 15.52 -21.35
C ARG A 287 -14.11 15.39 -20.39
N GLY A 288 -14.49 16.48 -19.72
CA GLY A 288 -15.60 16.50 -18.76
C GLY A 288 -15.28 15.92 -17.37
N ALA A 289 -14.00 15.66 -17.05
CA ALA A 289 -13.59 15.21 -15.72
C ALA A 289 -14.01 16.17 -14.59
N SER A 290 -13.82 17.48 -14.77
CA SER A 290 -14.17 18.49 -13.75
C SER A 290 -15.64 18.56 -13.42
N SER A 291 -16.48 18.53 -14.46
CA SER A 291 -17.93 18.54 -14.27
C SER A 291 -18.39 17.30 -13.54
N ARG A 292 -17.88 16.11 -13.92
CA ARG A 292 -18.23 14.84 -13.29
C ARG A 292 -17.70 14.72 -11.85
N ALA A 293 -16.49 15.19 -11.58
CA ALA A 293 -15.93 15.22 -10.23
C ALA A 293 -16.72 16.15 -9.31
N ALA A 294 -17.05 17.37 -9.76
CA ALA A 294 -17.85 18.31 -8.98
C ALA A 294 -19.27 17.80 -8.72
N GLU A 295 -19.85 17.13 -9.72
CA GLU A 295 -21.16 16.50 -9.63
C GLU A 295 -21.16 15.33 -8.65
N LEU A 296 -20.14 14.46 -8.72
CA LEU A 296 -19.95 13.37 -7.77
C LEU A 296 -19.72 13.89 -6.35
N ALA A 297 -18.88 14.91 -6.18
CA ALA A 297 -18.65 15.54 -4.87
C ALA A 297 -19.95 16.12 -4.29
N SER A 298 -20.76 16.79 -5.12
CA SER A 298 -22.06 17.34 -4.69
C SER A 298 -23.03 16.24 -4.27
N LEU A 299 -23.06 15.13 -5.01
CA LEU A 299 -23.88 13.96 -4.71
C LEU A 299 -23.44 13.30 -3.39
N LEU A 300 -22.13 13.09 -3.19
CA LEU A 300 -21.59 12.52 -1.96
C LEU A 300 -21.86 13.40 -0.74
N ASN A 301 -21.70 14.72 -0.87
CA ASN A 301 -22.05 15.65 0.20
C ASN A 301 -23.54 15.59 0.54
N ALA A 302 -24.42 15.47 -0.46
CA ALA A 302 -25.85 15.30 -0.23
C ALA A 302 -26.18 13.97 0.46
N LEU A 303 -25.49 12.88 0.09
CA LEU A 303 -25.64 11.57 0.71
C LEU A 303 -25.16 11.59 2.17
N VAL A 304 -24.04 12.24 2.48
CA VAL A 304 -23.52 12.38 3.84
C VAL A 304 -24.46 13.24 4.70
N ALA A 305 -24.93 14.37 4.15
CA ALA A 305 -25.81 15.28 4.88
C ALA A 305 -27.19 14.68 5.21
N SER A 306 -27.78 13.91 4.28
CA SER A 306 -29.06 13.22 4.49
C SER A 306 -28.88 11.93 5.30
N GLY A 307 -27.94 11.08 4.87
CA GLY A 307 -27.66 9.77 5.46
C GLY A 307 -28.69 8.68 5.16
N GLU A 308 -29.90 9.03 4.70
CA GLU A 308 -31.01 8.07 4.59
C GLU A 308 -30.76 6.95 3.56
N GLU A 309 -30.24 7.29 2.38
CA GLU A 309 -29.93 6.31 1.33
C GLU A 309 -28.81 5.35 1.74
N VAL A 310 -27.80 5.89 2.44
CA VAL A 310 -26.69 5.09 2.98
C VAL A 310 -27.21 4.13 4.04
N LEU A 311 -28.03 4.60 4.99
CA LEU A 311 -28.62 3.74 6.02
C LEU A 311 -29.60 2.71 5.43
N ALA A 312 -30.38 3.07 4.42
CA ALA A 312 -31.26 2.15 3.73
C ALA A 312 -30.47 1.04 3.01
N LEU A 313 -29.32 1.38 2.43
CA LEU A 313 -28.42 0.40 1.82
C LEU A 313 -27.79 -0.53 2.87
N VAL A 314 -27.26 0.02 3.96
CA VAL A 314 -26.70 -0.76 5.09
C VAL A 314 -27.73 -1.74 5.65
N ARG A 315 -28.96 -1.28 5.94
CA ARG A 315 -30.05 -2.14 6.45
C ARG A 315 -30.50 -3.23 5.48
N SER A 316 -30.21 -3.08 4.19
CA SER A 316 -30.62 -4.06 3.18
C SER A 316 -29.72 -5.30 3.14
N GLY A 317 -28.53 -5.25 3.76
CA GLY A 317 -27.57 -6.37 3.78
C GLY A 317 -27.03 -6.76 2.39
N LYS A 318 -27.19 -5.88 1.38
CA LYS A 318 -26.76 -6.13 0.00
C LYS A 318 -25.29 -5.77 -0.28
N VAL A 319 -24.62 -5.15 0.68
CA VAL A 319 -23.22 -4.75 0.58
C VAL A 319 -22.41 -5.83 1.27
N ASP A 320 -21.54 -6.50 0.52
CA ASP A 320 -20.55 -7.40 1.08
C ASP A 320 -19.38 -6.56 1.60
N TRP A 321 -19.10 -6.66 2.90
CA TRP A 321 -18.09 -5.85 3.58
C TRP A 321 -16.72 -6.55 3.65
N ASP A 322 -16.64 -7.80 3.19
CA ASP A 322 -15.49 -8.71 3.39
C ASP A 322 -14.66 -9.00 2.11
N GLU A 323 -14.84 -8.26 0.99
CA GLU A 323 -14.00 -8.41 -0.24
C GLU A 323 -12.69 -7.61 -0.24
#